data_AF-A0A0N4U3R5-F1
#
_entry.id   AF-A0A0N4U3R5-F1
#
_cell.length_a   1.000
_cell.length_b   1.000
_cell.length_c   1.000
_cell.angle_alpha   90.00
_cell.angle_beta   90.00
_cell.angle_gamma   90.00
#
_symmetry.space_group_name_H-M   'P 1'
#
loop_
_entity.id
_entity.type
_entity.pdbx_description
1 polymer ?
#
loop_
_entity_poly.entity_id
_entity_poly.type
_entity_poly.pdbx_seq_one_letter_code
_entity_poly.pdbx_strand_id
1 'polypeptide(L)'
;LNFISIYLGAAKDTFHFLYTYAVLPVAVTALNIIRDSNERGEIYVAEPHVRDKLIPPSKSLEWRRWQEAVKFINLNESRVCTERRVINGVECSVWRWIPAKKTGWQGNGTSFF
;
A
#
# COMPACT_ATOMS: atom_id res chain seq x y z
N LEU A 1 37.20 -20.42 4.10
CA LEU A 1 35.98 -20.04 3.34
C LEU A 1 34.77 -20.56 4.09
N ASN A 2 34.02 -19.68 4.78
CA ASN A 2 32.88 -20.09 5.60
C ASN A 2 31.68 -20.37 4.68
N PHE A 3 31.49 -21.64 4.31
CA PHE A 3 30.38 -22.09 3.45
C PHE A 3 29.01 -21.60 3.93
N ILE A 4 28.78 -21.52 5.25
CA ILE A 4 27.54 -21.00 5.84
C ILE A 4 27.28 -19.54 5.43
N SER A 5 28.31 -18.69 5.38
CA SER A 5 28.16 -17.27 5.02
C SER A 5 27.74 -17.09 3.56
N ILE A 6 28.26 -17.94 2.66
CA ILE A 6 27.96 -17.92 1.23
C ILE A 6 26.51 -18.33 0.98
N TYR A 7 26.05 -19.41 1.62
CA TYR A 7 24.65 -19.84 1.53
C TYR A 7 23.69 -18.81 2.13
N LEU A 8 24.05 -18.20 3.26
CA LEU A 8 23.22 -17.16 3.89
C LEU A 8 23.14 -15.90 3.01
N GLY A 9 24.23 -15.52 2.34
CA GLY A 9 24.27 -14.42 1.37
C GLY A 9 23.39 -14.72 0.16
N ALA A 10 23.60 -15.86 -0.51
CA ALA A 10 22.83 -16.25 -1.69
C ALA A 10 21.32 -16.40 -1.40
N ALA A 11 20.97 -16.92 -0.22
CA ALA A 11 19.57 -17.00 0.22
C ALA A 11 18.96 -15.63 0.48
N LYS A 12 19.71 -14.70 1.10
CA LYS A 12 19.27 -13.31 1.31
C LYS A 12 19.11 -12.56 0.00
N ASP A 13 20.03 -12.73 -0.95
CA ASP A 13 19.97 -12.07 -2.25
C ASP A 13 18.81 -12.61 -3.09
N THR A 14 18.57 -13.92 -3.06
CA THR A 14 17.41 -14.53 -3.72
C THR A 14 16.11 -14.10 -3.05
N PHE A 15 16.06 -14.04 -1.72
CA PHE A 15 14.88 -13.57 -0.99
C PHE A 15 14.62 -12.08 -1.23
N HIS A 16 15.66 -11.25 -1.23
CA HIS A 16 15.58 -9.83 -1.56
C HIS A 16 15.15 -9.61 -3.01
N PHE A 17 15.67 -10.39 -3.96
CA PHE A 17 15.27 -10.34 -5.36
C PHE A 17 13.82 -10.74 -5.54
N LEU A 18 13.41 -11.89 -4.97
CA LEU A 18 12.01 -12.32 -5.03
C LEU A 18 11.09 -11.31 -4.33
N TYR A 19 11.49 -10.73 -3.20
CA TYR A 19 10.66 -9.75 -2.49
C TYR A 19 10.56 -8.42 -3.24
N THR A 20 11.69 -7.90 -3.72
CA THR A 20 11.78 -6.63 -4.47
C THR A 20 11.03 -6.73 -5.81
N TYR A 21 11.29 -7.77 -6.60
CA TYR A 21 10.69 -7.90 -7.93
C TYR A 21 9.30 -8.51 -7.88
N ALA A 22 8.94 -9.23 -6.81
CA ALA A 22 7.60 -9.78 -6.70
C ALA A 22 6.64 -8.82 -5.98
N VAL A 23 6.93 -8.44 -4.74
CA VAL A 23 5.99 -7.76 -3.85
C VAL A 23 5.88 -6.27 -4.15
N LEU A 24 7.01 -5.59 -4.41
CA LEU A 24 7.00 -4.14 -4.66
C LEU A 24 6.14 -3.71 -5.84
N PRO A 25 6.14 -4.35 -7.04
CA PRO A 25 5.30 -3.87 -8.13
C PRO A 25 3.80 -3.97 -7.78
N VAL A 26 3.38 -4.99 -7.01
CA VAL A 26 2.00 -5.10 -6.52
C VAL A 26 1.70 -3.97 -5.53
N ALA A 27 2.59 -3.74 -4.57
CA ALA A 27 2.45 -2.66 -3.58
C ALA A 27 2.40 -1.28 -4.26
N VAL A 28 3.35 -0.98 -5.15
CA VAL A 28 3.43 0.29 -5.89
C VAL A 28 2.19 0.51 -6.74
N THR A 29 1.68 -0.52 -7.42
CA THR A 29 0.45 -0.37 -8.22
C THR A 29 -0.76 -0.11 -7.32
N ALA A 30 -0.86 -0.79 -6.17
CA ALA A 30 -1.90 -0.48 -5.18
C ALA A 30 -1.80 0.97 -4.68
N LEU A 31 -0.60 1.46 -4.38
CA LEU A 31 -0.37 2.86 -3.98
C LEU A 31 -0.79 3.86 -5.05
N ASN A 32 -0.46 3.59 -6.32
CA ASN A 32 -0.89 4.43 -7.43
C ASN A 32 -2.42 4.47 -7.52
N ILE A 33 -3.11 3.33 -7.40
CA ILE A 33 -4.58 3.28 -7.41
C ILE A 33 -5.16 4.15 -6.29
N ILE A 34 -4.63 4.05 -5.07
CA ILE A 34 -5.11 4.83 -3.91
C ILE A 34 -4.85 6.33 -4.12
N ARG A 35 -3.66 6.70 -4.61
CA ARG A 35 -3.31 8.10 -4.90
C ARG A 35 -4.21 8.67 -5.99
N ASP A 36 -4.38 7.97 -7.10
CA ASP A 36 -5.18 8.41 -8.23
C ASP A 36 -6.67 8.51 -7.84
N SER A 37 -7.17 7.60 -6.98
CA SER A 37 -8.50 7.71 -6.38
C SER A 37 -8.66 9.00 -5.58
N ASN A 38 -7.68 9.35 -4.74
CA ASN A 38 -7.69 10.60 -4.00
C ASN A 38 -7.66 11.83 -4.93
N GLU A 39 -6.92 11.79 -6.04
CA GLU A 39 -6.91 12.86 -7.06
C GLU A 39 -8.27 13.01 -7.77
N ARG A 40 -9.02 11.91 -7.93
CA ARG A 40 -10.40 11.92 -8.44
C ARG A 40 -11.44 12.37 -7.40
N GLY A 41 -11.03 12.61 -6.15
CA GLY A 41 -11.92 13.00 -5.05
C GLY A 41 -12.53 11.82 -4.27
N GLU A 42 -12.12 10.58 -4.55
CA GLU A 42 -12.51 9.40 -3.77
C GLU A 42 -11.66 9.34 -2.48
N ILE A 43 -12.28 9.67 -1.34
CA ILE A 43 -11.58 9.72 -0.05
C ILE A 43 -11.20 8.31 0.45
N TYR A 44 -12.02 7.30 0.14
CA TYR A 44 -11.83 5.93 0.63
C TYR A 44 -11.86 4.94 -0.51
N VAL A 45 -10.88 4.03 -0.51
CA VAL A 45 -10.81 2.92 -1.46
C VAL A 45 -10.85 1.62 -0.67
N ALA A 46 -11.77 0.72 -1.00
CA ALA A 46 -11.86 -0.57 -0.33
C ALA A 46 -10.65 -1.46 -0.70
N GLU A 47 -9.95 -2.00 0.30
CA GLU A 47 -8.81 -2.91 0.10
C GLU A 47 -9.18 -4.10 -0.82
N PRO A 48 -10.34 -4.79 -0.64
CA PRO A 48 -10.72 -5.89 -1.53
C PRO A 48 -10.91 -5.45 -2.97
N HIS A 49 -11.37 -4.21 -3.20
CA HIS A 49 -11.55 -3.69 -4.55
C HIS A 49 -10.21 -3.45 -5.27
N VAL A 50 -9.20 -2.95 -4.55
CA VAL A 50 -7.85 -2.79 -5.10
C VAL A 50 -7.23 -4.15 -5.43
N ARG A 51 -7.40 -5.12 -4.52
CA ARG A 51 -6.97 -6.50 -4.74
C ARG A 51 -7.56 -7.09 -6.01
N ASP A 52 -8.88 -6.99 -6.17
CA ASP A 52 -9.58 -7.64 -7.29
C ASP A 52 -9.20 -7.00 -8.65
N LYS A 53 -8.78 -5.72 -8.66
CA LYS A 53 -8.17 -5.08 -9.84
C LYS A 53 -6.80 -5.64 -10.20
N LEU A 54 -6.01 -6.05 -9.20
CA LEU A 54 -4.62 -6.48 -9.36
C LEU A 54 -4.49 -7.99 -9.58
N ILE A 55 -5.35 -8.77 -8.92
CA ILE A 55 -5.29 -10.23 -8.93
C ILE A 55 -6.65 -10.74 -9.41
N PRO A 56 -6.73 -11.20 -10.67
CA PRO A 56 -7.95 -11.84 -11.15
C PRO A 56 -8.21 -13.13 -10.35
N PRO A 57 -9.48 -13.51 -10.17
CA PRO A 57 -9.87 -14.66 -9.34
C PRO A 57 -9.23 -15.99 -9.79
N SER A 58 -8.83 -16.11 -11.05
CA SER A 58 -8.10 -17.25 -11.59
C SER A 58 -6.67 -17.43 -11.03
N LYS A 59 -6.12 -16.42 -10.34
CA LYS A 59 -4.74 -16.41 -9.81
C LYS A 59 -4.70 -16.41 -8.28
N SER A 60 -5.41 -17.36 -7.65
CA SER A 60 -5.45 -17.52 -6.18
C SER A 60 -4.07 -17.69 -5.53
N LEU A 61 -3.07 -18.22 -6.25
CA LEU A 61 -1.69 -18.37 -5.78
C LEU A 61 -1.01 -17.03 -5.43
N GLU A 62 -1.43 -15.93 -6.07
CA GLU A 62 -0.92 -14.57 -5.83
C GLU A 62 -1.45 -13.97 -4.51
N TRP A 63 -2.35 -14.66 -3.81
CA TRP A 63 -2.89 -14.19 -2.51
C TRP A 63 -1.80 -13.93 -1.48
N ARG A 64 -0.80 -14.82 -1.39
CA ARG A 64 0.33 -14.63 -0.46
C ARG A 64 1.10 -13.35 -0.76
N ARG A 65 1.28 -13.05 -2.05
CA ARG A 65 1.99 -11.86 -2.51
C ARG A 65 1.21 -10.59 -2.21
N TRP A 66 -0.12 -10.63 -2.34
CA TRP A 66 -1.00 -9.56 -1.89
C TRP A 66 -0.85 -9.29 -0.40
N GLN A 67 -0.91 -10.32 0.44
CA GLN A 67 -0.77 -10.18 1.89
C GLN A 67 0.58 -9.55 2.27
N GLU A 68 1.67 -9.96 1.62
CA GLU A 68 2.99 -9.35 1.83
C GLU A 68 3.04 -7.90 1.32
N ALA A 69 2.37 -7.58 0.21
CA ALA A 69 2.27 -6.20 -0.29
C ALA A 69 1.50 -5.30 0.68
N VAL A 70 0.38 -5.78 1.22
CA VAL A 70 -0.42 -5.06 2.24
C VAL A 70 0.40 -4.81 3.50
N LYS A 71 1.14 -5.81 3.99
CA LYS A 71 2.06 -5.63 5.12
C LYS A 71 3.13 -4.59 4.80
N PHE A 72 3.75 -4.67 3.62
CA PHE A 72 4.76 -3.71 3.19
C PHE A 72 4.22 -2.29 3.17
N ILE A 73 3.02 -2.07 2.60
CA ILE A 73 2.36 -0.76 2.58
C ILE A 73 2.11 -0.25 4.00
N ASN A 74 1.49 -1.06 4.87
CA ASN A 74 1.19 -0.65 6.24
C ASN A 74 2.44 -0.35 7.08
N LEU A 75 3.57 -1.02 6.79
CA LEU A 75 4.83 -0.81 7.50
C LEU A 75 5.66 0.37 6.98
N ASN A 76 5.62 0.64 5.66
CA ASN A 76 6.54 1.56 5.00
C ASN A 76 5.86 2.81 4.42
N GLU A 77 4.57 2.75 4.05
CA GLU A 77 3.86 3.87 3.44
C GLU A 77 3.01 4.62 4.48
N SER A 78 3.64 5.60 5.12
CA SER A 78 2.99 6.50 6.07
C SER A 78 1.82 7.32 5.51
N ARG A 79 1.74 7.50 4.17
CA ARG A 79 0.67 8.28 3.53
C ARG A 79 -0.60 7.47 3.31
N VAL A 80 -0.63 6.18 3.62
CA VAL A 80 -1.84 5.36 3.55
C VAL A 80 -2.35 5.10 4.96
N CYS A 81 -3.57 5.56 5.24
CA CYS A 81 -4.29 5.20 6.46
C CYS A 81 -5.20 4.01 6.17
N THR A 82 -5.02 2.93 6.94
CA THR A 82 -5.91 1.76 6.92
C THR A 82 -6.93 1.87 8.04
N GLU A 83 -8.22 1.93 7.69
CA GLU A 83 -9.34 2.04 8.61
C GLU A 83 -10.36 0.93 8.34
N ARG A 84 -11.03 0.41 9.36
CA ARG A 84 -12.17 -0.51 9.16
C ARG A 84 -13.46 0.30 9.09
N ARG A 85 -14.22 0.11 8.02
CA ARG A 85 -15.53 0.75 7.83
C ARG A 85 -16.58 -0.23 7.36
N VAL A 86 -17.82 0.01 7.78
CA VAL A 86 -18.98 -0.72 7.28
C VAL A 86 -19.39 -0.12 5.94
N ILE A 87 -19.27 -0.90 4.86
CA ILE A 87 -19.77 -0.56 3.53
C ILE A 87 -20.90 -1.54 3.22
N ASN A 88 -22.12 -1.06 2.91
CA ASN A 88 -23.30 -1.91 2.67
C ASN A 88 -23.57 -2.95 3.77
N GLY A 89 -23.34 -2.61 5.04
CA GLY A 89 -23.56 -3.52 6.17
C GLY A 89 -22.43 -4.55 6.40
N VAL A 90 -21.34 -4.50 5.61
CA VAL A 90 -20.17 -5.38 5.76
C VAL A 90 -18.96 -4.58 6.21
N GLU A 91 -18.32 -5.00 7.31
CA GLU A 91 -17.04 -4.43 7.74
C GLU A 91 -15.94 -4.74 6.71
N CYS A 92 -15.36 -3.68 6.15
CA CYS A 92 -14.33 -3.73 5.13
C CYS A 92 -13.14 -2.87 5.56
N SER A 93 -11.93 -3.35 5.29
CA SER A 93 -10.74 -2.50 5.35
C SER A 93 -10.77 -1.51 4.19
N VAL A 94 -10.64 -0.22 4.51
CA VAL A 94 -10.54 0.86 3.54
C VAL A 94 -9.19 1.56 3.70
N TRP A 95 -8.67 2.00 2.57
CA TRP A 95 -7.47 2.80 2.47
C TRP A 95 -7.82 4.24 2.12
N ARG A 96 -7.15 5.16 2.80
CA ARG A 96 -7.24 6.60 2.56
C ARG A 96 -5.85 7.14 2.29
N TRP A 97 -5.68 7.86 1.19
CA TRP A 97 -4.47 8.65 0.97
C TRP A 97 -4.48 9.87 1.90
N ILE A 98 -3.41 10.05 2.64
CA ILE A 98 -3.13 11.26 3.41
C ILE A 98 -2.30 12.15 2.49
N PRO A 99 -2.91 13.15 1.83
CA PRO A 99 -2.12 14.13 1.10
C PRO A 99 -1.15 14.77 2.09
N ALA A 100 0.11 14.93 1.69
CA ALA A 100 1.03 15.76 2.46
C ALA A 100 0.35 17.11 2.64
N LYS A 101 0.01 17.45 3.89
CA LYS A 101 -0.50 18.77 4.21
C LYS A 101 0.50 19.73 3.56
N LYS A 102 0.02 20.63 2.70
CA LYS A 102 0.82 21.80 2.33
C LYS A 102 0.96 22.59 3.64
N THR A 103 1.93 22.22 4.47
CA THR A 103 2.39 23.05 5.57
C THR A 103 3.21 24.16 4.94
N GLY A 104 2.54 25.03 4.17
CA GLY A 104 2.80 26.43 4.40
C GLY A 104 2.25 26.71 5.79
N TRP A 105 3.01 27.41 6.61
CA TRP A 105 2.45 28.13 7.73
C TRP A 105 1.32 29.03 7.19
N GLN A 106 0.10 28.51 7.06
CA GLN A 106 -1.08 29.34 6.99
C GLN A 106 -1.32 29.79 8.42
N GLY A 107 -0.50 30.76 8.85
CA GLY A 107 -1.05 31.82 9.67
C GLY A 107 -2.32 32.25 8.96
N ASN A 108 -3.46 31.98 9.59
CA ASN A 108 -4.75 32.44 9.14
C ASN A 108 -4.74 33.96 9.36
N GLY A 109 -4.05 34.65 8.45
CA GLY A 109 -3.91 36.08 8.42
C GLY A 109 -5.19 36.67 7.89
N THR A 110 -5.73 37.60 8.67
CA THR A 110 -6.46 38.80 8.25
C THR A 110 -7.80 38.62 7.53
N SER A 111 -8.89 38.84 8.29
CA SER A 111 -10.13 39.54 7.88
C SER A 111 -11.02 39.68 9.12
N PHE A 112 -11.45 40.84 9.65
CA PHE A 112 -11.52 42.22 9.15
C PHE A 112 -11.47 43.22 10.34
N PHE A 113 -11.14 44.47 10.00
CA PHE A 113 -11.47 45.69 10.73
C PHE A 113 -12.97 45.84 10.98
#